data_AF-A0A962ASU5-F1
#
_entry.id   AF-A0A962ASU5-F1
#
_cell.length_a   1.000
_cell.length_b   1.000
_cell.length_c   1.000
_cell.angle_alpha   90.00
_cell.angle_beta   90.00
_cell.angle_gamma   90.00
#
_symmetry.space_group_name_H-M   'P 1'
#
loop_
_entity.id
_entity.type
_entity.pdbx_description
1 polymer ?
#
loop_
_entity_poly.entity_id
_entity_poly.type
_entity_poly.pdbx_seq_one_letter_code
_entity_poly.pdbx_strand_id
1 'polypeptide(L)'
;MSAAQDTVERLRREVDLAIQRGVKGVGYLTSGAPEVGQSRKDVLATRGTMRLYHYHPLVDEVYRVPILIVMATTNRGYILDL
;
A
#
# COMPACT_ATOMS: atom_id res chain seq x y z
N MET A 1 18.22 39.42 -22.09
CA MET A 1 16.96 38.65 -22.07
C MET A 1 16.16 39.14 -20.87
N SER A 2 14.93 39.57 -21.10
CA SER A 2 14.15 40.40 -20.16
C SER A 2 13.66 39.57 -18.98
N ALA A 3 13.73 40.10 -17.75
CA ALA A 3 13.25 39.46 -16.51
C ALA A 3 11.79 38.99 -16.58
N ALA A 4 11.00 39.60 -17.48
CA ALA A 4 9.64 39.16 -17.77
C ALA A 4 9.58 37.77 -18.43
N GLN A 5 10.52 37.43 -19.31
CA GLN A 5 10.58 36.13 -20.00
C GLN A 5 10.92 35.01 -19.00
N ASP A 6 11.84 35.28 -18.08
CA ASP A 6 12.24 34.36 -17.01
C ASP A 6 11.09 34.09 -16.02
N THR A 7 10.29 35.12 -15.72
CA THR A 7 9.09 35.00 -14.88
C THR A 7 8.03 34.11 -15.54
N VAL A 8 7.82 34.24 -16.85
CA VAL A 8 6.85 33.43 -17.61
C VAL A 8 7.29 31.97 -17.68
N GLU A 9 8.58 31.73 -17.89
CA GLU A 9 9.14 30.37 -17.97
C GLU A 9 9.05 29.64 -16.62
N ARG A 10 9.31 30.35 -15.52
CA ARG A 10 9.12 29.83 -14.17
C ARG A 10 7.65 29.53 -13.84
N LEU A 11 6.73 30.41 -14.26
CA LEU A 11 5.29 30.19 -14.08
C LEU A 11 4.82 28.95 -14.84
N ARG A 12 5.23 28.78 -16.10
CA ARG A 12 4.90 27.59 -16.91
C ARG A 12 5.36 26.30 -16.23
N ARG A 13 6.60 26.29 -15.74
CA ARG A 13 7.15 25.13 -15.03
C ARG A 13 6.33 24.77 -13.79
N GLU A 14 5.91 25.76 -13.00
CA GLU A 14 5.13 25.50 -11.79
C GLU A 14 3.71 25.00 -12.13
N VAL A 15 3.10 25.54 -13.18
CA VAL A 15 1.81 25.08 -13.69
C VAL A 15 1.90 23.62 -14.18
N ASP A 16 2.93 23.28 -14.94
CA ASP A 16 3.14 21.92 -15.44
C ASP A 16 3.31 20.92 -14.29
N LEU A 17 4.10 21.28 -13.27
CA LEU A 17 4.28 20.46 -12.07
C LEU A 17 2.99 20.34 -11.26
N ALA A 18 2.19 21.41 -11.15
CA ALA A 18 0.90 21.38 -10.47
C ALA A 18 -0.10 20.46 -11.19
N ILE A 19 -0.16 20.51 -12.54
CA ILE A 19 -0.98 19.62 -13.35
C ILE A 19 -0.55 18.16 -13.15
N GLN A 20 0.75 17.86 -13.24
CA GLN A 20 1.27 16.50 -13.06
C GLN A 20 0.96 15.93 -11.66
N ARG A 21 1.05 16.76 -10.61
CA ARG A 21 0.67 16.38 -9.24
C ARG A 21 -0.84 16.16 -9.12
N GLY A 22 -1.65 17.01 -9.75
CA GLY A 22 -3.11 16.91 -9.77
C GLY A 22 -3.60 15.63 -10.44
N VAL A 23 -2.99 15.23 -11.57
CA VAL A 23 -3.35 14.00 -12.29
C VAL A 23 -3.13 12.75 -11.42
N LYS A 24 -2.03 12.67 -10.67
CA LYS A 24 -1.77 11.56 -9.74
C LYS A 24 -2.78 11.54 -8.58
N GLY A 25 -3.13 12.72 -8.06
CA GLY A 25 -4.13 12.85 -6.99
C GLY A 25 -5.53 12.40 -7.43
N VAL A 26 -5.97 12.82 -8.62
CA VAL A 26 -7.25 12.40 -9.22
C VAL A 26 -7.24 10.91 -9.53
N GLY A 27 -6.12 10.39 -10.06
CA GLY A 27 -5.94 8.95 -10.30
C GLY A 27 -6.06 8.11 -9.02
N TYR A 28 -5.50 8.58 -7.89
CA TYR A 28 -5.64 7.91 -6.60
C TYR A 28 -7.08 7.95 -6.07
N LEU A 29 -7.77 9.10 -6.16
CA LEU A 29 -9.17 9.23 -5.71
C LEU A 29 -10.14 8.35 -6.51
N THR A 30 -9.81 8.07 -7.77
CA THR A 30 -10.60 7.21 -8.65
C THR A 30 -10.15 5.75 -8.63
N SER A 31 -9.02 5.45 -7.99
CA SER A 31 -8.56 4.07 -7.81
C SER A 31 -9.41 3.35 -6.76
N GLY A 32 -9.72 2.08 -7.04
CA GLY A 32 -10.33 1.21 -6.03
C GLY A 32 -9.40 1.03 -4.83
N ALA A 33 -9.97 0.64 -3.69
CA ALA A 33 -9.15 0.29 -2.53
C ALA A 33 -8.15 -0.82 -2.93
N PRO A 34 -6.86 -0.72 -2.56
CA PRO A 34 -5.89 -1.77 -2.85
C PRO A 34 -6.36 -3.11 -2.29
N GLU A 35 -6.24 -4.16 -3.09
CA GLU A 35 -6.51 -5.53 -2.66
C GLU A 35 -5.34 -6.01 -1.78
N VAL A 36 -5.46 -5.73 -0.50
CA VAL A 36 -4.51 -6.15 0.54
C VAL A 36 -4.93 -7.49 1.14
N GLY A 37 -4.00 -8.19 1.76
CA GLY A 37 -4.30 -9.42 2.49
C GLY A 37 -4.56 -10.62 1.58
N GLN A 38 -4.02 -10.62 0.36
CA GLN A 38 -4.34 -11.61 -0.68
C GLN A 38 -3.46 -12.87 -0.63
N SER A 39 -2.43 -12.90 0.21
CA SER A 39 -1.61 -14.10 0.35
C SER A 39 -2.47 -15.29 0.77
N ARG A 40 -2.31 -16.41 0.04
CA ARG A 40 -3.10 -17.62 0.24
C ARG A 40 -2.91 -18.12 1.68
N LYS A 41 -4.01 -18.20 2.43
CA LYS A 41 -4.03 -18.57 3.84
C LYS A 41 -5.37 -19.15 4.26
N ASP A 42 -5.34 -19.95 5.31
CA ASP A 42 -6.53 -20.46 5.98
C ASP A 42 -6.74 -19.75 7.33
N VAL A 43 -7.99 -19.64 7.77
CA VAL A 43 -8.33 -19.20 9.13
C VAL A 43 -8.43 -20.43 10.02
N LEU A 44 -7.48 -20.61 10.94
CA LEU A 44 -7.47 -21.75 11.85
C LEU A 44 -8.37 -21.54 13.07
N ALA A 45 -8.45 -20.30 13.57
CA ALA A 45 -9.26 -19.96 14.73
C ALA A 45 -9.74 -18.51 14.67
N THR A 46 -10.93 -18.28 15.23
CA THR A 46 -11.50 -16.94 15.40
C THR A 46 -11.98 -16.77 16.84
N ARG A 47 -11.62 -15.63 17.47
CA ARG A 47 -12.12 -15.26 18.79
C ARG A 47 -12.30 -13.75 18.87
N GLY A 48 -13.56 -13.29 18.86
CA GLY A 48 -13.85 -11.86 18.78
C GLY A 48 -13.26 -11.25 17.50
N THR A 49 -12.40 -10.24 17.64
CA THR A 49 -11.69 -9.61 16.52
C THR A 49 -10.41 -10.33 16.11
N MET A 50 -9.93 -11.29 16.90
CA MET A 50 -8.73 -12.07 16.61
C MET A 50 -9.03 -13.14 15.56
N ARG A 51 -8.18 -13.22 14.54
CA ARG A 51 -8.11 -14.34 13.60
C ARG A 51 -6.69 -14.89 13.58
N LEU A 52 -6.55 -16.20 13.72
CA LEU A 52 -5.28 -16.92 13.56
C LEU A 52 -5.20 -17.47 12.15
N TYR A 53 -4.23 -16.98 11.37
CA TYR A 53 -4.03 -17.39 9.98
C TYR A 53 -2.89 -18.40 9.86
N HIS A 54 -3.04 -19.34 8.94
CA HIS A 54 -1.98 -20.20 8.46
C HIS A 54 -1.73 -19.93 6.98
N TYR A 55 -0.58 -19.32 6.68
CA TYR A 55 -0.19 -19.00 5.31
C TYR A 55 0.31 -20.26 4.60
N HIS A 56 -0.06 -20.38 3.32
CA HIS A 56 0.35 -21.51 2.50
C HIS A 56 1.81 -21.31 2.08
N PRO A 57 2.64 -22.37 2.11
CA PRO A 57 4.02 -22.26 1.69
C PRO A 57 4.10 -21.97 0.18
N LEU A 58 5.09 -21.15 -0.20
CA LEU A 58 5.40 -20.87 -1.61
C LEU A 58 6.49 -21.82 -2.17
N VAL A 59 7.05 -22.68 -1.31
CA VAL A 59 8.14 -23.61 -1.60
C VAL A 59 7.82 -24.97 -0.98
N ASP A 60 8.38 -26.04 -1.54
CA ASP A 60 8.10 -27.41 -1.09
C ASP A 60 8.76 -27.75 0.25
N GLU A 61 9.89 -27.12 0.57
CA GLU A 61 10.62 -27.36 1.82
C GLU A 61 10.40 -26.23 2.81
N VAL A 62 9.86 -26.57 3.99
CA VAL A 62 9.57 -25.63 5.08
C VAL A 62 10.28 -26.05 6.35
N TYR A 63 10.73 -25.07 7.13
CA TYR A 63 11.31 -25.34 8.44
C TYR A 63 10.28 -25.98 9.37
N ARG A 64 10.72 -26.97 10.14
CA ARG A 64 9.85 -27.75 11.04
C ARG A 64 9.19 -26.90 12.14
N VAL A 65 9.85 -25.85 12.62
CA VAL A 65 9.34 -25.01 13.70
C VAL A 65 8.62 -23.80 13.10
N PRO A 66 7.32 -23.59 13.41
CA PRO A 66 6.57 -22.47 12.87
C PRO A 66 6.97 -21.15 13.53
N ILE A 67 6.81 -20.05 12.78
CA ILE A 67 6.93 -18.69 13.30
C ILE A 67 5.53 -18.15 13.53
N LEU A 68 5.27 -17.64 14.74
CA LEU A 68 4.05 -16.92 15.06
C LEU A 68 4.33 -15.42 15.06
N ILE A 69 3.62 -14.67 14.22
CA ILE A 69 3.74 -13.21 14.16
C ILE A 69 2.46 -12.60 14.73
N VAL A 70 2.63 -11.72 15.73
CA VAL A 70 1.54 -10.97 16.34
C VAL A 70 1.72 -9.50 15.99
N MET A 71 0.82 -8.98 15.16
CA MET A 71 0.81 -7.55 14.83
C MET A 71 0.33 -6.70 16.02
N ALA A 72 0.69 -5.41 16.00
CA ALA A 72 0.09 -4.44 16.92
C ALA A 72 -1.43 -4.38 16.73
N THR A 73 -2.18 -4.36 17.84
CA THR A 73 -3.66 -4.35 17.84
C THR A 73 -4.26 -3.03 17.34
N THR A 74 -3.44 -1.99 17.19
CA THR A 74 -3.83 -0.71 16.61
C THR A 74 -3.88 -0.73 15.07
N ASN A 75 -3.31 -1.75 14.43
CA ASN A 75 -3.22 -1.85 12.98
C ASN A 75 -4.30 -2.77 12.40
N ARG A 76 -4.54 -2.65 11.09
CA ARG A 76 -5.41 -3.59 10.38
C ARG A 76 -4.73 -4.95 10.19
N GLY A 77 -5.54 -6.00 10.15
CA GLY A 77 -5.12 -7.41 10.03
C GLY A 77 -4.17 -7.76 8.89
N TYR A 78 -4.14 -6.92 7.85
CA TYR A 78 -3.35 -7.12 6.64
C TYR A 78 -2.03 -6.34 6.65
N ILE A 79 -1.62 -5.69 7.75
CA ILE A 79 -0.40 -4.86 7.76
C ILE A 79 0.89 -5.65 7.46
N LEU A 80 0.84 -6.98 7.66
CA LEU A 80 1.92 -7.92 7.36
C LEU A 80 1.72 -8.63 6.02
N ASP A 81 0.67 -8.29 5.27
CA ASP A 81 0.25 -8.90 4.00
C ASP A 81 -0.35 -7.78 3.12
N LEU A 82 0.52 -6.90 2.63
CA LEU A 82 0.18 -5.69 1.87
C LEU A 82 0.11 -5.94 0.36
#